data_AF-A0A923B483-F1
#
_entry.id   AF-A0A923B483-F1
#
_cell.length_a   1.000
_cell.length_b   1.000
_cell.length_c   1.000
_cell.angle_alpha   90.00
_cell.angle_beta   90.00
_cell.angle_gamma   90.00
#
_symmetry.space_group_name_H-M   'P 1'
#
loop_
_entity.id
_entity.type
_entity.pdbx_description
1 polymer ?
#
loop_
_entity_poly.entity_id
_entity_poly.type
_entity_poly.pdbx_seq_one_letter_code
_entity_poly.pdbx_strand_id
1 'polypeptide(L)'
;MGLTSALNTSLNGLALNEVTIDVLGNNIANAGTNGFKASTVRFQTQLARTLSIGSRPTATDGGSNPRQVGLGATTSAISKDFTQGSLSNSTSSSDLAIQGDGLFVLNGSNGRTYTRNGNFLRSSDSYLVNDQGQFVQGYGIDDEFNIVTTQLTALRIPLGELNVAQRTSQITMGGALFPAGDLATQGSIVNSETLTDSATGLPSTGTALLSNIENAGGNNLFTVGETLTFAPRKGGRVVDEQSYTVTATSTLNDYLAFMNNTLGIQSGGGIPNDATSGGQPGIALVAGQIQVVGNTGTQNDITITSGDLQSNGAVVPLTFTKSASSNGEAAATEFIVYDSLGQTVNVRMTSVLESRGPGATTFRYFLESADDSRPGVAVGTGLITFDSEGKITGNTSQIFTLERADTAAVSPMQIEMDLSQISGISSAQSGSALNLANQNGSEPGTLQSFVIDEQGLINGIFDNGLIRPLGQVVLSRFANADGLLEAGGTAFREGVSSGVPQIVTLGSFGAGTIASGKIELSNTDIGRNLVDLIVASTNYRGNARVISSVQDLTNELLLLGR
;
A
#
# COMPACT_ATOMS: atom_id res chain seq x y z
N MET A 1 50.11 24.95 -57.95
CA MET A 1 49.34 25.48 -56.79
C MET A 1 47.87 25.08 -56.81
N GLY A 2 47.13 25.18 -57.92
CA GLY A 2 45.69 24.81 -57.96
C GLY A 2 45.39 23.31 -57.92
N LEU A 3 46.19 22.48 -58.60
CA LEU A 3 46.00 21.02 -58.63
C LEU A 3 46.25 20.36 -57.27
N THR A 4 47.26 20.83 -56.53
CA THR A 4 47.57 20.35 -55.17
C THR A 4 46.49 20.70 -54.16
N SER A 5 45.85 21.88 -54.28
CA SER A 5 44.71 22.24 -53.42
C SER A 5 43.46 21.43 -53.75
N ALA A 6 43.24 21.11 -55.02
CA ALA A 6 42.13 20.25 -55.45
C ALA A 6 42.29 18.83 -54.88
N LEU A 7 43.50 18.24 -54.97
CA LEU A 7 43.80 16.93 -54.38
C LEU A 7 43.55 16.90 -52.86
N ASN A 8 44.06 17.88 -52.12
CA ASN A 8 43.87 17.92 -50.67
C ASN A 8 42.40 18.11 -50.28
N THR A 9 41.65 18.91 -51.04
CA THR A 9 40.20 19.12 -50.81
C THR A 9 39.41 17.84 -51.09
N SER A 10 39.73 17.11 -52.16
CA SER A 10 39.09 15.83 -52.50
C SER A 10 39.46 14.71 -51.52
N LEU A 11 40.71 14.66 -51.05
CA LEU A 11 41.15 13.71 -50.02
C LEU A 11 40.42 13.96 -48.69
N ASN A 12 40.30 15.23 -48.29
CA ASN A 12 39.51 15.61 -47.13
C ASN A 12 38.03 15.20 -47.30
N GLY A 13 37.44 15.45 -48.48
CA GLY A 13 36.08 15.00 -48.80
C GLY A 13 35.89 13.49 -48.74
N LEU A 14 36.89 12.68 -49.13
CA LEU A 14 36.86 11.22 -48.97
C LEU A 14 36.77 10.82 -47.50
N ALA A 15 37.67 11.34 -46.67
CA ALA A 15 37.72 11.03 -45.24
C ALA A 15 36.43 11.44 -44.51
N LEU A 16 35.81 12.56 -44.89
CA LEU A 16 34.52 12.97 -44.33
C LEU A 16 33.38 12.02 -44.68
N ASN A 17 33.33 11.53 -45.92
CA ASN A 17 32.30 10.57 -46.32
C ASN A 17 32.51 9.20 -45.67
N GLU A 18 33.76 8.80 -45.39
CA GLU A 18 34.07 7.59 -44.63
C GLU A 18 33.47 7.64 -43.22
N VAL A 19 33.66 8.76 -42.49
CA VAL A 19 33.04 8.96 -41.17
C VAL A 19 31.51 8.88 -41.25
N THR A 20 30.89 9.47 -42.28
CA THR A 20 29.44 9.34 -42.47
C THR A 20 29.02 7.90 -42.73
N ILE A 21 29.77 7.16 -43.56
CA ILE A 21 29.50 5.74 -43.84
C ILE A 21 29.57 4.91 -42.55
N ASP A 22 30.57 5.16 -41.70
CA ASP A 22 30.72 4.47 -40.42
C ASP A 22 29.54 4.73 -39.48
N VAL A 23 29.13 6.00 -39.35
CA VAL A 23 28.00 6.39 -38.49
C VAL A 23 26.67 5.83 -39.00
N LEU A 24 26.39 5.94 -40.31
CA LEU A 24 25.18 5.38 -40.91
C LEU A 24 25.17 3.84 -40.82
N GLY A 25 26.33 3.20 -41.04
CA GLY A 25 26.49 1.75 -40.88
C GLY A 25 26.20 1.30 -39.45
N ASN A 26 26.70 2.03 -38.45
CA ASN A 26 26.42 1.77 -37.03
C ASN A 26 24.93 1.95 -36.70
N ASN A 27 24.29 3.01 -37.22
CA ASN A 27 22.85 3.24 -37.03
C ASN A 27 22.03 2.06 -37.57
N ILE A 28 22.32 1.63 -38.80
CA ILE A 28 21.62 0.51 -39.46
C ILE A 28 21.84 -0.78 -38.67
N ALA A 29 23.07 -1.06 -38.23
CA ALA A 29 23.39 -2.25 -37.45
C ALA A 29 22.62 -2.30 -36.11
N ASN A 30 22.35 -1.16 -35.50
CA ASN A 30 21.61 -1.03 -34.23
C ASN A 30 20.13 -0.66 -34.40
N ALA A 31 19.57 -0.78 -35.60
CA ALA A 31 18.16 -0.49 -35.83
C ALA A 31 17.23 -1.44 -35.06
N GLY A 32 17.69 -2.66 -34.73
CA GLY A 32 16.95 -3.63 -33.91
C GLY A 32 17.22 -3.54 -32.40
N THR A 33 18.12 -2.67 -31.96
CA THR A 33 18.50 -2.56 -30.55
C THR A 33 17.53 -1.64 -29.80
N ASN A 34 16.92 -2.16 -28.74
CA ASN A 34 15.99 -1.40 -27.90
C ASN A 34 16.70 -0.22 -27.21
N GLY A 35 16.04 0.94 -27.21
CA GLY A 35 16.56 2.17 -26.61
C GLY A 35 17.80 2.76 -27.28
N PHE A 36 18.20 2.26 -28.47
CA PHE A 36 19.30 2.85 -29.24
C PHE A 36 18.90 4.23 -29.79
N LYS A 37 19.84 5.17 -29.74
CA LYS A 37 19.70 6.50 -30.31
C LYS A 37 20.59 6.64 -31.55
N ALA A 38 20.06 7.11 -32.67
CA ALA A 38 20.81 7.27 -33.91
C ALA A 38 21.84 8.39 -33.77
N SER A 39 22.98 8.25 -34.43
CA SER A 39 24.02 9.29 -34.47
C SER A 39 23.97 10.02 -35.81
N THR A 40 24.27 11.32 -35.82
CA THR A 40 24.33 12.15 -37.04
C THR A 40 25.66 12.88 -37.12
N VAL A 41 26.18 13.05 -38.34
CA VAL A 41 27.44 13.76 -38.60
C VAL A 41 27.15 15.14 -39.13
N ARG A 42 27.77 16.17 -38.55
CA ARG A 42 27.69 17.56 -39.03
C ARG A 42 29.05 18.00 -39.52
N PHE A 43 29.07 18.59 -40.72
CA PHE A 43 30.28 19.14 -41.32
C PHE A 43 30.30 20.66 -41.24
N GLN A 44 31.50 21.23 -41.16
CA GLN A 44 31.74 22.67 -41.28
C GLN A 44 32.86 22.94 -42.28
N THR A 45 32.82 24.07 -42.97
CA THR A 45 33.91 24.49 -43.86
C THR A 45 35.16 24.77 -43.01
N GLN A 46 36.34 24.37 -43.50
CA GLN A 46 37.57 24.53 -42.72
C GLN A 46 38.07 25.98 -42.77
N LEU A 47 38.47 26.45 -43.96
CA LEU A 47 38.98 27.79 -44.22
C LEU A 47 38.57 28.22 -45.64
N ALA A 48 38.35 29.51 -45.85
CA ALA A 48 38.18 30.10 -47.17
C ALA A 48 39.36 31.02 -47.49
N ARG A 49 40.00 30.84 -48.64
CA ARG A 49 40.99 31.77 -49.15
C ARG A 49 40.29 32.92 -49.86
N THR A 50 40.42 34.13 -49.33
CA THR A 50 39.89 35.34 -49.98
C THR A 50 40.87 35.83 -51.04
N LEU A 51 40.44 35.79 -52.29
CA LEU A 51 41.17 36.29 -53.47
C LEU A 51 40.86 37.76 -53.74
N SER A 52 39.67 38.22 -53.38
CA SER A 52 39.27 39.65 -53.38
C SER A 52 38.19 39.85 -52.32
N ILE A 53 38.27 40.97 -51.59
CA ILE A 53 37.29 41.36 -50.56
C ILE A 53 36.04 42.03 -51.15
N GLY A 54 36.03 42.28 -52.47
CA GLY A 54 34.99 43.07 -53.12
C GLY A 54 35.17 44.58 -52.89
N SER A 55 34.36 45.40 -53.54
CA SER A 55 34.39 46.86 -53.43
C SER A 55 32.98 47.43 -53.37
N ARG A 56 32.80 48.55 -52.63
CA ARG A 56 31.52 49.25 -52.54
C ARG A 56 31.22 49.97 -53.87
N PRO A 57 29.95 50.06 -54.31
CA PRO A 57 29.58 50.82 -55.50
C PRO A 57 29.91 52.31 -55.35
N THR A 58 30.34 52.95 -56.45
CA THR A 58 30.61 54.40 -56.56
C THR A 58 29.78 55.01 -57.70
N ALA A 59 29.88 56.32 -57.93
CA ALA A 59 29.11 57.02 -58.97
C ALA A 59 29.41 56.56 -60.41
N THR A 60 30.53 55.85 -60.64
CA THR A 60 30.96 55.37 -61.96
C THR A 60 31.26 53.86 -62.01
N ASP A 61 31.09 53.13 -60.90
CA ASP A 61 31.37 51.68 -60.82
C ASP A 61 30.36 50.98 -59.89
N GLY A 62 29.79 49.85 -60.34
CA GLY A 62 28.73 49.10 -59.68
C GLY A 62 29.18 48.29 -58.45
N GLY A 63 30.47 48.33 -58.10
CA GLY A 63 31.05 47.52 -57.03
C GLY A 63 31.33 46.08 -57.48
N SER A 64 32.07 45.34 -56.67
CA SER A 64 32.47 43.96 -56.99
C SER A 64 32.24 43.01 -55.83
N ASN A 65 31.85 41.76 -56.15
CA ASN A 65 31.64 40.72 -55.15
C ASN A 65 32.98 40.15 -54.64
N PRO A 66 33.04 39.75 -53.35
CA PRO A 66 34.19 39.03 -52.84
C PRO A 66 34.36 37.71 -53.59
N ARG A 67 35.61 37.38 -53.92
CA ARG A 67 35.98 36.11 -54.54
C ARG A 67 36.70 35.27 -53.50
N GLN A 68 36.07 34.18 -53.08
CA GLN A 68 36.62 33.27 -52.08
C GLN A 68 36.61 31.85 -52.61
N VAL A 69 37.64 31.07 -52.26
CA VAL A 69 37.75 29.65 -52.59
C VAL A 69 37.86 28.86 -51.29
N GLY A 70 36.95 27.90 -51.10
CA GLY A 70 36.99 27.01 -49.93
C GLY A 70 38.15 26.03 -50.00
N LEU A 71 38.72 25.71 -48.83
CA LEU A 71 39.84 24.77 -48.67
C LEU A 71 39.37 23.41 -48.09
N GLY A 72 38.12 23.03 -48.36
CA GLY A 72 37.52 21.80 -47.83
C GLY A 72 36.69 22.00 -46.57
N ALA A 73 36.45 20.90 -45.86
CA ALA A 73 35.58 20.84 -44.70
C ALA A 73 36.21 20.00 -43.57
N THR A 74 35.59 19.97 -42.41
CA THR A 74 35.97 19.09 -41.30
C THR A 74 34.72 18.57 -40.61
N THR A 75 34.83 17.45 -39.90
CA THR A 75 33.81 17.03 -38.95
C THR A 75 33.70 18.09 -37.86
N SER A 76 32.49 18.61 -37.68
CA SER A 76 32.17 19.58 -36.62
C SER A 76 31.75 18.83 -35.36
N ALA A 77 30.84 17.86 -35.51
CA ALA A 77 30.35 17.03 -34.42
C ALA A 77 29.77 15.71 -34.95
N ILE A 78 29.80 14.69 -34.10
CA ILE A 78 28.96 13.50 -34.20
C ILE A 78 28.04 13.56 -32.98
N SER A 79 26.76 13.86 -33.19
CA SER A 79 25.78 14.07 -32.12
C SER A 79 24.74 12.96 -32.11
N LYS A 80 24.26 12.63 -30.91
CA LYS A 80 23.25 11.60 -30.71
C LYS A 80 21.86 12.23 -30.80
N ASP A 81 20.98 11.63 -31.58
CA ASP A 81 19.60 12.07 -31.67
C ASP A 81 18.79 11.47 -30.53
N PHE A 82 18.50 12.28 -29.49
CA PHE A 82 17.71 11.85 -28.33
C PHE A 82 16.18 11.88 -28.57
N THR A 83 15.71 12.15 -29.79
CA THR A 83 14.28 12.05 -30.12
C THR A 83 13.73 10.66 -29.80
N GLN A 84 12.47 10.60 -29.39
CA GLN A 84 11.83 9.37 -28.94
C GLN A 84 11.61 8.40 -30.12
N GLY A 85 11.97 7.13 -29.91
CA GLY A 85 11.65 6.03 -30.82
C GLY A 85 10.20 5.54 -30.67
N SER A 86 9.75 4.67 -31.56
CA SER A 86 8.43 4.06 -31.43
C SER A 86 8.36 3.14 -30.20
N LEU A 87 7.20 3.08 -29.56
CA LEU A 87 6.97 2.19 -28.42
C LEU A 87 6.33 0.88 -28.89
N SER A 88 6.90 -0.25 -28.49
CA SER A 88 6.32 -1.58 -28.68
C SER A 88 5.79 -2.13 -27.36
N ASN A 89 4.72 -2.92 -27.41
CA ASN A 89 4.25 -3.66 -26.24
C ASN A 89 5.24 -4.78 -25.89
N SER A 90 5.37 -5.05 -24.59
CA SER A 90 6.11 -6.18 -24.03
C SER A 90 5.17 -7.08 -23.22
N THR A 91 5.59 -8.33 -23.02
CA THR A 91 4.91 -9.31 -22.15
C THR A 91 5.44 -9.29 -20.72
N SER A 92 6.57 -8.64 -20.45
CA SER A 92 7.15 -8.55 -19.11
C SER A 92 6.58 -7.35 -18.35
N SER A 93 6.22 -7.54 -17.07
CA SER A 93 5.73 -6.47 -16.18
C SER A 93 6.84 -5.54 -15.69
N SER A 94 8.09 -5.96 -15.79
CA SER A 94 9.27 -5.15 -15.43
C SER A 94 9.76 -4.26 -16.56
N ASP A 95 9.27 -4.46 -17.79
CA ASP A 95 9.68 -3.66 -18.94
C ASP A 95 8.99 -2.30 -18.94
N LEU A 96 9.80 -1.25 -19.07
CA LEU A 96 9.37 0.13 -19.00
C LEU A 96 9.85 0.91 -20.22
N ALA A 97 9.00 1.78 -20.75
CA ALA A 97 9.41 2.76 -21.75
C ALA A 97 9.15 4.17 -21.23
N ILE A 98 10.07 5.09 -21.50
CA ILE A 98 9.88 6.51 -21.15
C ILE A 98 9.14 7.20 -22.29
N GLN A 99 8.14 8.01 -21.96
CA GLN A 99 7.45 8.89 -22.90
C GLN A 99 7.77 10.35 -22.60
N GLY A 100 8.44 11.02 -23.52
CA GLY A 100 9.04 12.35 -23.28
C GLY A 100 10.50 12.28 -22.81
N ASP A 101 11.01 13.35 -22.21
CA ASP A 101 12.43 13.50 -21.90
C ASP A 101 12.86 12.78 -20.62
N GLY A 102 14.03 12.14 -20.64
CA GLY A 102 14.67 11.56 -19.46
C GLY A 102 15.40 10.26 -19.74
N LEU A 103 16.19 9.81 -18.78
CA LEU A 103 16.92 8.55 -18.82
C LEU A 103 16.70 7.81 -17.50
N PHE A 104 16.55 6.49 -17.57
CA PHE A 104 16.58 5.64 -16.39
C PHE A 104 17.94 5.74 -15.71
N VAL A 105 17.94 5.70 -14.39
CA VAL A 105 19.15 5.78 -13.58
C VAL A 105 19.53 4.37 -13.14
N LEU A 106 20.72 3.95 -13.53
CA LEU A 106 21.28 2.66 -13.17
C LEU A 106 22.54 2.86 -12.31
N ASN A 107 22.85 1.87 -11.49
CA ASN A 107 24.08 1.85 -10.71
C ASN A 107 24.74 0.47 -10.78
N GLY A 108 26.03 0.45 -11.09
CA GLY A 108 26.83 -0.77 -11.15
C GLY A 108 28.21 -0.60 -10.54
N SER A 109 29.09 -1.58 -10.77
CA SER A 109 30.49 -1.56 -10.28
C SER A 109 31.30 -0.36 -10.76
N ASN A 110 30.98 0.17 -11.94
CA ASN A 110 31.64 1.32 -12.56
C ASN A 110 30.96 2.66 -12.23
N GLY A 111 30.07 2.68 -11.22
CA GLY A 111 29.29 3.84 -10.80
C GLY A 111 27.96 3.98 -11.52
N ARG A 112 27.38 5.18 -11.46
CA ARG A 112 26.08 5.50 -12.07
C ARG A 112 26.17 5.57 -13.59
N THR A 113 25.17 4.99 -14.24
CA THR A 113 24.95 5.01 -15.68
C THR A 113 23.51 5.38 -15.98
N TYR A 114 23.26 5.85 -17.20
CA TYR A 114 21.95 6.35 -17.62
C TYR A 114 21.53 5.68 -18.91
N THR A 115 20.31 5.22 -19.05
CA THR A 115 19.87 4.54 -20.28
C THR A 115 18.45 4.89 -20.67
N ARG A 116 18.15 4.74 -21.95
CA ARG A 116 16.79 4.76 -22.46
C ARG A 116 16.19 3.36 -22.59
N ASN A 117 17.02 2.31 -22.55
CA ASN A 117 16.55 0.94 -22.61
C ASN A 117 15.96 0.54 -21.25
N GLY A 118 14.65 0.32 -21.21
CA GLY A 118 13.96 -0.16 -20.01
C GLY A 118 13.58 -1.62 -20.08
N ASN A 119 14.36 -2.45 -20.80
CA ASN A 119 14.30 -3.89 -20.62
C ASN A 119 14.96 -4.24 -19.28
N PHE A 120 14.12 -4.55 -18.29
CA PHE A 120 14.58 -4.84 -16.93
C PHE A 120 14.14 -6.24 -16.52
N LEU A 121 15.01 -6.89 -15.77
CA LEU A 121 14.82 -8.23 -15.24
C LEU A 121 14.87 -8.17 -13.72
N ARG A 122 14.27 -9.16 -13.06
CA ARG A 122 14.41 -9.35 -11.63
C ARG A 122 15.56 -10.32 -11.36
N SER A 123 16.56 -9.87 -10.60
CA SER A 123 17.65 -10.71 -10.10
C SER A 123 17.13 -11.75 -9.08
N SER A 124 17.94 -12.75 -8.74
CA SER A 124 17.63 -13.74 -7.71
C SER A 124 17.33 -13.10 -6.35
N ASP A 125 17.99 -11.99 -6.03
CA ASP A 125 17.78 -11.23 -4.79
C ASP A 125 16.58 -10.26 -4.86
N SER A 126 15.76 -10.41 -5.91
CA SER A 126 14.56 -9.61 -6.19
C SER A 126 14.79 -8.15 -6.57
N TYR A 127 16.01 -7.73 -6.90
CA TYR A 127 16.28 -6.39 -7.43
C TYR A 127 15.95 -6.27 -8.91
N LEU A 128 15.46 -5.11 -9.34
CA LEU A 128 15.39 -4.76 -10.75
C LEU A 128 16.78 -4.44 -11.28
N VAL A 129 17.17 -5.15 -12.34
CA VAL A 129 18.46 -5.02 -13.00
C VAL A 129 18.28 -4.95 -14.52
N ASN A 130 19.23 -4.35 -15.22
CA ASN A 130 19.32 -4.49 -16.68
C ASN A 130 20.04 -5.79 -17.07
N ASP A 131 20.14 -6.07 -18.37
CA ASP A 131 20.86 -7.23 -18.92
C ASP A 131 22.34 -7.31 -18.52
N GLN A 132 22.93 -6.18 -18.10
CA GLN A 132 24.32 -6.08 -17.65
C GLN A 132 24.47 -6.25 -16.12
N GLY A 133 23.36 -6.50 -15.40
CA GLY A 133 23.34 -6.66 -13.94
C GLY A 133 23.45 -5.34 -13.17
N GLN A 134 23.28 -4.18 -13.82
CA GLN A 134 23.25 -2.88 -13.15
C GLN A 134 21.87 -2.67 -12.50
N PHE A 135 21.86 -2.20 -11.25
CA PHE A 135 20.64 -2.00 -10.49
C PHE A 135 19.88 -0.76 -10.93
N VAL A 136 18.58 -0.91 -11.18
CA VAL A 136 17.68 0.23 -11.41
C VAL A 136 17.51 1.01 -10.11
N GLN A 137 17.80 2.30 -10.18
CA GLN A 137 17.71 3.21 -9.04
C GLN A 137 16.36 3.91 -9.00
N GLY A 138 15.89 4.17 -7.79
CA GLY A 138 14.67 4.91 -7.54
C GLY A 138 14.58 5.36 -6.09
N TYR A 139 13.41 5.86 -5.71
CA TYR A 139 13.09 6.13 -4.32
C TYR A 139 12.56 4.86 -3.66
N GLY A 140 13.13 4.51 -2.51
CA GLY A 140 12.69 3.38 -1.69
C GLY A 140 11.45 3.73 -0.85
N ILE A 141 11.06 2.79 0.00
CA ILE A 141 10.01 2.97 1.01
C ILE A 141 10.57 2.87 2.43
N ASP A 142 9.88 3.47 3.40
CA ASP A 142 10.06 3.19 4.83
C ASP A 142 9.23 1.97 5.29
N ASP A 143 9.30 1.65 6.59
CA ASP A 143 8.61 0.49 7.18
C ASP A 143 7.07 0.63 7.12
N GLU A 144 6.57 1.86 7.00
CA GLU A 144 5.16 2.19 6.82
C GLU A 144 4.72 2.25 5.34
N PHE A 145 5.58 1.86 4.40
CA PHE A 145 5.33 1.90 2.96
C PHE A 145 5.17 3.32 2.39
N ASN A 146 5.76 4.35 2.99
CA ASN A 146 5.82 5.70 2.39
C ASN A 146 7.07 5.86 1.54
N ILE A 147 6.96 6.58 0.42
CA ILE A 147 8.09 6.83 -0.48
C ILE A 147 9.09 7.80 0.14
N VAL A 148 10.34 7.37 0.26
CA VAL A 148 11.45 8.14 0.81
C VAL A 148 12.25 8.77 -0.33
N THR A 149 12.09 10.08 -0.53
CA THR A 149 12.71 10.83 -1.65
C THR A 149 14.10 11.39 -1.33
N THR A 150 14.65 11.11 -0.15
CA THR A 150 15.91 11.71 0.33
C THR A 150 17.17 11.10 -0.31
N GLN A 151 17.10 9.85 -0.74
CA GLN A 151 18.22 9.13 -1.35
C GLN A 151 17.74 8.15 -2.42
N LEU A 152 18.63 7.86 -3.37
CA LEU A 152 18.39 6.82 -4.37
C LEU A 152 18.87 5.47 -3.86
N THR A 153 18.02 4.47 -4.01
CA THR A 153 18.28 3.08 -3.65
C THR A 153 17.96 2.15 -4.81
N ALA A 154 18.57 0.97 -4.83
CA ALA A 154 18.21 -0.07 -5.78
C ALA A 154 16.77 -0.56 -5.52
N LEU A 155 15.95 -0.61 -6.56
CA LEU A 155 14.54 -1.01 -6.46
C LEU A 155 14.44 -2.53 -6.31
N ARG A 156 13.75 -2.98 -5.26
CA ARG A 156 13.56 -4.40 -4.93
C ARG A 156 12.08 -4.78 -4.93
N ILE A 157 11.73 -5.87 -5.60
CA ILE A 157 10.37 -6.40 -5.73
C ILE A 157 10.34 -7.87 -5.31
N PRO A 158 10.21 -8.16 -4.00
CA PRO A 158 10.35 -9.50 -3.44
C PRO A 158 9.07 -10.34 -3.51
N LEU A 159 8.70 -10.75 -4.73
CA LEU A 159 7.55 -11.63 -4.97
C LEU A 159 7.69 -12.94 -4.18
N GLY A 160 6.65 -13.30 -3.44
CA GLY A 160 6.57 -14.52 -2.63
C GLY A 160 7.31 -14.49 -1.29
N GLU A 161 8.03 -13.42 -0.96
CA GLU A 161 8.79 -13.31 0.31
C GLU A 161 8.19 -12.28 1.27
N LEU A 162 7.69 -11.16 0.73
CA LEU A 162 7.16 -10.07 1.55
C LEU A 162 5.75 -10.42 2.03
N ASN A 163 5.60 -10.45 3.35
CA ASN A 163 4.33 -10.68 4.02
C ASN A 163 3.86 -9.40 4.70
N VAL A 164 2.58 -9.07 4.55
CA VAL A 164 1.97 -7.91 5.19
C VAL A 164 0.62 -8.29 5.78
N ALA A 165 0.34 -7.78 6.96
CA ALA A 165 -1.00 -7.78 7.53
C ALA A 165 -1.44 -6.33 7.73
N GLN A 166 -2.76 -6.11 7.79
CA GLN A 166 -3.30 -4.80 8.12
C GLN A 166 -4.21 -4.91 9.33
N ARG A 167 -3.84 -4.20 10.40
CA ARG A 167 -4.69 -4.05 11.58
C ARG A 167 -5.99 -3.35 11.20
N THR A 168 -7.12 -3.84 11.69
CA THR A 168 -8.38 -3.11 11.60
C THR A 168 -8.31 -1.85 12.46
N SER A 169 -8.45 -0.69 11.84
CA SER A 169 -8.59 0.60 12.54
C SER A 169 -9.94 1.26 12.30
N GLN A 170 -10.66 0.84 11.26
CA GLN A 170 -11.99 1.34 10.90
C GLN A 170 -12.90 0.19 10.50
N ILE A 171 -14.12 0.23 11.02
CA ILE A 171 -15.23 -0.65 10.63
C ILE A 171 -16.48 0.19 10.32
N THR A 172 -17.31 -0.30 9.42
CA THR A 172 -18.63 0.25 9.16
C THR A 172 -19.67 -0.80 9.48
N MET A 173 -20.57 -0.49 10.40
CA MET A 173 -21.70 -1.34 10.75
C MET A 173 -22.91 -0.98 9.88
N GLY A 174 -23.58 -2.00 9.37
CA GLY A 174 -24.80 -1.87 8.60
C GLY A 174 -25.96 -2.63 9.24
N GLY A 175 -27.15 -2.39 8.71
CA GLY A 175 -28.34 -3.15 9.07
C GLY A 175 -29.57 -2.27 9.24
N ALA A 176 -30.63 -2.88 9.77
CA ALA A 176 -31.88 -2.21 10.05
C ALA A 176 -32.38 -2.64 11.44
N LEU A 177 -32.66 -1.67 12.30
CA LEU A 177 -33.21 -1.90 13.64
C LEU A 177 -34.71 -1.58 13.62
N PHE A 178 -35.53 -2.47 14.18
CA PHE A 178 -36.98 -2.34 14.16
C PHE A 178 -37.45 -1.38 15.25
N PRO A 179 -37.83 -0.13 14.91
CA PRO A 179 -38.05 0.90 15.91
C PRO A 179 -39.34 0.70 16.68
N ALA A 180 -40.27 -0.13 16.17
CA ALA A 180 -41.61 -0.35 16.69
C ALA A 180 -41.76 -1.62 17.57
N GLY A 181 -40.67 -2.33 17.86
CA GLY A 181 -40.66 -3.53 18.72
C GLY A 181 -40.93 -3.26 20.21
N ASP A 182 -40.80 -4.27 21.06
CA ASP A 182 -41.05 -4.12 22.49
C ASP A 182 -39.92 -3.32 23.16
N LEU A 183 -40.28 -2.36 24.03
CA LEU A 183 -39.30 -1.60 24.81
C LEU A 183 -38.65 -2.51 25.86
N ALA A 184 -37.33 -2.43 25.98
CA ALA A 184 -36.59 -3.19 26.97
C ALA A 184 -36.68 -2.49 28.34
N THR A 185 -37.32 -3.15 29.29
CA THR A 185 -37.52 -2.64 30.67
C THR A 185 -36.88 -3.53 31.73
N GLN A 186 -36.59 -4.78 31.38
CA GLN A 186 -36.10 -5.80 32.29
C GLN A 186 -35.01 -6.65 31.61
N GLY A 187 -33.92 -6.88 32.34
CA GLY A 187 -32.90 -7.88 32.05
C GLY A 187 -33.24 -9.22 32.70
N SER A 188 -32.47 -10.26 32.38
CA SER A 188 -32.64 -11.56 33.02
C SER A 188 -32.22 -11.49 34.49
N ILE A 189 -33.02 -12.08 35.39
CA ILE A 189 -32.69 -12.19 36.80
C ILE A 189 -32.50 -13.67 37.13
N VAL A 190 -31.30 -14.02 37.58
CA VAL A 190 -30.93 -15.39 37.99
C VAL A 190 -30.38 -15.33 39.40
N ASN A 191 -30.98 -16.08 40.32
CA ASN A 191 -30.56 -16.13 41.72
C ASN A 191 -29.98 -17.50 42.04
N SER A 192 -28.89 -17.55 42.79
CA SER A 192 -28.41 -18.79 43.40
C SER A 192 -29.29 -19.21 44.58
N GLU A 193 -29.08 -20.42 45.09
CA GLU A 193 -29.45 -20.75 46.46
C GLU A 193 -28.73 -19.86 47.49
N THR A 194 -29.23 -19.84 48.73
CA THR A 194 -28.60 -19.06 49.80
C THR A 194 -27.27 -19.68 50.20
N LEU A 195 -26.22 -18.85 50.18
CA LEU A 195 -24.87 -19.23 50.56
C LEU A 195 -24.63 -18.90 52.04
N THR A 196 -24.00 -19.82 52.78
CA THR A 196 -23.61 -19.61 54.18
C THR A 196 -22.10 -19.61 54.32
N ASP A 197 -21.59 -18.78 55.23
CA ASP A 197 -20.16 -18.74 55.55
C ASP A 197 -19.91 -19.68 56.73
N SER A 198 -19.18 -20.78 56.50
CA SER A 198 -18.87 -21.79 57.50
C SER A 198 -18.13 -21.25 58.72
N ALA A 199 -17.42 -20.12 58.58
CA ALA A 199 -16.74 -19.48 59.70
C ALA A 199 -17.70 -18.73 60.65
N THR A 200 -18.87 -18.30 60.17
CA THR A 200 -19.82 -17.49 60.95
C THR A 200 -21.17 -18.15 61.16
N GLY A 201 -21.53 -19.14 60.34
CA GLY A 201 -22.86 -19.77 60.30
C GLY A 201 -23.98 -18.82 59.84
N LEU A 202 -23.62 -17.66 59.29
CA LEU A 202 -24.56 -16.63 58.81
C LEU A 202 -24.56 -16.62 57.27
N PRO A 203 -25.57 -15.96 56.64
CA PRO A 203 -25.54 -15.72 55.20
C PRO A 203 -24.23 -15.06 54.77
N SER A 204 -23.64 -15.56 53.69
CA SER A 204 -22.34 -15.13 53.20
C SER A 204 -22.34 -13.64 52.83
N THR A 205 -21.24 -12.96 53.17
CA THR A 205 -20.99 -11.57 52.76
C THR A 205 -19.93 -11.53 51.67
N GLY A 206 -19.84 -10.42 50.93
CA GLY A 206 -18.88 -10.28 49.84
C GLY A 206 -17.41 -10.45 50.25
N THR A 207 -17.09 -10.21 51.53
CA THR A 207 -15.73 -10.37 52.08
C THR A 207 -15.44 -11.77 52.61
N ALA A 208 -16.42 -12.68 52.60
CA ALA A 208 -16.20 -14.06 53.01
C ALA A 208 -15.20 -14.74 52.05
N LEU A 209 -14.31 -15.56 52.60
CA LEU A 209 -13.35 -16.33 51.80
C LEU A 209 -14.09 -17.40 51.00
N LEU A 210 -13.69 -17.60 49.74
CA LEU A 210 -14.31 -18.62 48.88
C LEU A 210 -14.23 -20.03 49.48
N SER A 211 -13.17 -20.32 50.23
CA SER A 211 -12.96 -21.60 50.91
C SER A 211 -13.95 -21.88 52.06
N ASN A 212 -14.75 -20.89 52.46
CA ASN A 212 -15.72 -21.03 53.55
C ASN A 212 -17.17 -21.04 53.04
N ILE A 213 -17.39 -20.92 51.73
CA ILE A 213 -18.72 -20.79 51.16
C ILE A 213 -19.37 -22.15 51.06
N GLU A 214 -20.46 -22.33 51.81
CA GLU A 214 -21.27 -23.54 51.81
C GLU A 214 -22.59 -23.33 51.03
N ASN A 215 -23.05 -24.39 50.35
CA ASN A 215 -24.40 -24.44 49.78
C ASN A 215 -25.47 -24.66 50.85
N ALA A 216 -26.75 -24.66 50.47
CA ALA A 216 -27.85 -24.85 51.42
C ALA A 216 -27.81 -26.22 52.15
N GLY A 217 -27.05 -27.18 51.61
CA GLY A 217 -26.81 -28.49 52.22
C GLY A 217 -25.62 -28.54 53.18
N GLY A 218 -24.91 -27.43 53.41
CA GLY A 218 -23.73 -27.35 54.29
C GLY A 218 -22.45 -27.94 53.67
N ASN A 219 -22.40 -28.11 52.35
CA ASN A 219 -21.19 -28.59 51.66
C ASN A 219 -20.38 -27.39 51.17
N ASN A 220 -19.09 -27.39 51.48
CA ASN A 220 -18.17 -26.37 50.97
C ASN A 220 -18.06 -26.45 49.44
N LEU A 221 -18.23 -25.31 48.77
CA LEU A 221 -18.34 -25.24 47.31
C LEU A 221 -16.98 -25.14 46.60
N PHE A 222 -15.96 -24.59 47.27
CA PHE A 222 -14.67 -24.28 46.65
C PHE A 222 -13.50 -24.62 47.56
N THR A 223 -12.44 -25.21 47.00
CA THR A 223 -11.20 -25.47 47.74
C THR A 223 -10.06 -24.59 47.24
N VAL A 224 -9.16 -24.16 48.13
CA VAL A 224 -7.95 -23.43 47.75
C VAL A 224 -7.07 -24.30 46.83
N GLY A 225 -6.64 -23.73 45.72
CA GLY A 225 -5.82 -24.38 44.70
C GLY A 225 -6.61 -24.98 43.53
N GLU A 226 -7.95 -24.95 43.57
CA GLU A 226 -8.78 -25.38 42.45
C GLU A 226 -8.91 -24.30 41.37
N THR A 227 -9.05 -24.72 40.11
CA THR A 227 -9.38 -23.85 38.99
C THR A 227 -10.86 -23.99 38.67
N LEU A 228 -11.59 -22.89 38.83
CA LEU A 228 -12.98 -22.76 38.44
C LEU A 228 -13.04 -22.41 36.96
N THR A 229 -13.93 -23.07 36.22
CA THR A 229 -14.32 -22.65 34.88
C THR A 229 -15.79 -22.27 34.83
N PHE A 230 -16.10 -21.26 34.02
CA PHE A 230 -17.46 -20.75 33.87
C PHE A 230 -17.79 -20.52 32.39
N ALA A 231 -18.82 -21.23 31.91
CA ALA A 231 -19.28 -21.17 30.52
C ALA A 231 -20.82 -21.01 30.45
N PRO A 232 -21.37 -19.86 30.90
CA PRO A 232 -22.81 -19.63 30.92
C PRO A 232 -23.36 -19.38 29.51
N ARG A 233 -24.69 -19.24 29.42
CA ARG A 233 -25.35 -18.82 28.18
C ARG A 233 -25.82 -17.37 28.23
N LYS A 234 -25.64 -16.65 27.13
CA LYS A 234 -26.14 -15.29 26.89
C LYS A 234 -26.75 -15.17 25.51
N GLY A 235 -27.99 -14.69 25.42
CA GLY A 235 -28.73 -14.61 24.15
C GLY A 235 -28.93 -15.98 23.48
N GLY A 236 -28.98 -17.06 24.27
CA GLY A 236 -29.08 -18.44 23.80
C GLY A 236 -27.76 -19.08 23.32
N ARG A 237 -26.66 -18.34 23.26
CA ARG A 237 -25.32 -18.83 22.91
C ARG A 237 -24.50 -19.15 24.16
N VAL A 238 -23.61 -20.14 24.10
CA VAL A 238 -22.58 -20.36 25.14
C VAL A 238 -21.52 -19.27 25.01
N VAL A 239 -21.24 -18.57 26.11
CA VAL A 239 -20.16 -17.58 26.18
C VAL A 239 -18.82 -18.32 26.32
N ASP A 240 -17.74 -17.71 25.82
CA ASP A 240 -16.41 -18.30 25.88
C ASP A 240 -16.00 -18.58 27.33
N GLU A 241 -15.47 -19.79 27.57
CA GLU A 241 -15.12 -20.25 28.91
C GLU A 241 -13.99 -19.39 29.49
N GLN A 242 -14.19 -18.90 30.70
CA GLN A 242 -13.17 -18.19 31.46
C GLN A 242 -12.78 -19.01 32.69
N SER A 243 -11.53 -18.87 33.13
CA SER A 243 -10.98 -19.61 34.27
C SER A 243 -10.57 -18.68 35.42
N TYR A 244 -10.74 -19.15 36.65
CA TYR A 244 -10.33 -18.44 37.87
C TYR A 244 -9.75 -19.42 38.89
N THR A 245 -8.55 -19.15 39.39
CA THR A 245 -7.91 -20.00 40.42
C THR A 245 -8.23 -19.50 41.82
N VAL A 246 -8.76 -20.39 42.67
CA VAL A 246 -9.07 -20.08 44.07
C VAL A 246 -7.80 -20.03 44.89
N THR A 247 -7.52 -18.89 45.51
CA THR A 247 -6.38 -18.68 46.41
C THR A 247 -6.85 -18.56 47.86
N ALA A 248 -5.91 -18.59 48.82
CA ALA A 248 -6.22 -18.41 50.24
C ALA A 248 -6.81 -17.02 50.57
N THR A 249 -6.68 -16.05 49.66
CA THR A 249 -7.19 -14.68 49.81
C THR A 249 -8.37 -14.38 48.89
N SER A 250 -8.78 -15.34 48.05
CA SER A 250 -9.90 -15.15 47.13
C SER A 250 -11.20 -15.01 47.92
N THR A 251 -11.92 -13.91 47.70
CA THR A 251 -13.18 -13.60 48.37
C THR A 251 -14.38 -13.87 47.46
N LEU A 252 -15.57 -13.93 48.05
CA LEU A 252 -16.80 -14.04 47.29
C LEU A 252 -16.96 -12.88 46.30
N ASN A 253 -16.59 -11.65 46.67
CA ASN A 253 -16.59 -10.51 45.76
C ASN A 253 -15.69 -10.70 44.53
N ASP A 254 -14.51 -11.31 44.69
CA ASP A 254 -13.61 -11.59 43.56
C ASP A 254 -14.26 -12.59 42.60
N TYR A 255 -14.98 -13.57 43.12
CA TYR A 255 -15.75 -14.53 42.32
C TYR A 255 -16.95 -13.88 41.62
N LEU A 256 -17.68 -12.97 42.29
CA LEU A 256 -18.75 -12.21 41.64
C LEU A 256 -18.20 -11.34 40.51
N ALA A 257 -17.03 -10.72 40.72
CA ALA A 257 -16.35 -9.95 39.68
C ALA A 257 -15.93 -10.83 38.50
N PHE A 258 -15.37 -12.01 38.76
CA PHE A 258 -15.07 -13.02 37.74
C PHE A 258 -16.33 -13.38 36.92
N MET A 259 -17.43 -13.76 37.58
CA MET A 259 -18.68 -14.09 36.89
C MET A 259 -19.21 -12.92 36.06
N ASN A 260 -19.14 -11.69 36.60
CA ASN A 260 -19.60 -10.48 35.91
C ASN A 260 -18.76 -10.20 34.65
N ASN A 261 -17.44 -10.40 34.77
CA ASN A 261 -16.46 -10.25 33.71
C ASN A 261 -16.66 -11.27 32.59
N THR A 262 -16.93 -12.54 32.94
CA THR A 262 -17.25 -13.60 31.96
C THR A 262 -18.56 -13.30 31.21
N LEU A 263 -19.60 -12.86 31.93
CA LEU A 263 -20.90 -12.55 31.32
C LEU A 263 -20.92 -11.21 30.56
N GLY A 264 -19.87 -10.39 30.71
CA GLY A 264 -19.77 -9.08 30.07
C GLY A 264 -20.91 -8.13 30.47
N ILE A 265 -21.42 -8.22 31.70
CA ILE A 265 -22.54 -7.39 32.14
C ILE A 265 -22.02 -5.98 32.37
N GLN A 266 -22.54 -5.04 31.59
CA GLN A 266 -22.14 -3.64 31.65
C GLN A 266 -23.08 -2.85 32.56
N SER A 267 -22.53 -1.94 33.36
CA SER A 267 -23.28 -1.10 34.29
C SER A 267 -22.69 0.32 34.36
N GLY A 268 -23.42 1.27 34.96
CA GLY A 268 -23.02 2.68 34.95
C GLY A 268 -23.15 3.34 33.57
N GLY A 269 -22.53 4.50 33.36
CA GLY A 269 -22.45 5.14 32.03
C GLY A 269 -23.79 5.49 31.37
N GLY A 270 -24.87 5.63 32.15
CA GLY A 270 -26.22 5.86 31.63
C GLY A 270 -26.97 4.60 31.18
N ILE A 271 -26.44 3.39 31.43
CA ILE A 271 -27.19 2.14 31.26
C ILE A 271 -28.39 2.15 32.21
N PRO A 272 -29.63 1.90 31.72
CA PRO A 272 -30.82 1.91 32.54
C PRO A 272 -30.79 0.87 33.66
N ASN A 273 -31.39 1.22 34.80
CA ASN A 273 -31.69 0.25 35.85
C ASN A 273 -32.74 -0.75 35.36
N ASP A 274 -32.65 -1.97 35.85
CA ASP A 274 -33.66 -2.99 35.64
C ASP A 274 -34.94 -2.64 36.42
N ALA A 275 -36.08 -2.60 35.74
CA ALA A 275 -37.32 -2.12 36.34
C ALA A 275 -37.90 -3.06 37.42
N THR A 276 -37.51 -4.33 37.44
CA THR A 276 -38.08 -5.34 38.35
C THR A 276 -37.24 -5.56 39.60
N SER A 277 -35.91 -5.59 39.46
CA SER A 277 -34.98 -5.61 40.58
C SER A 277 -34.78 -4.21 41.20
N GLY A 278 -35.01 -3.15 40.42
CA GLY A 278 -34.82 -1.75 40.84
C GLY A 278 -33.35 -1.30 40.90
N GLY A 279 -32.40 -2.20 40.58
CA GLY A 279 -30.97 -1.98 40.62
C GLY A 279 -30.33 -1.84 39.24
N GLN A 280 -29.04 -1.49 39.21
CA GLN A 280 -28.25 -1.55 37.99
C GLN A 280 -27.99 -3.01 37.59
N PRO A 281 -27.87 -3.31 36.28
CA PRO A 281 -27.34 -4.59 35.83
C PRO A 281 -25.99 -4.90 36.48
N GLY A 282 -25.74 -6.16 36.77
CA GLY A 282 -24.52 -6.64 37.41
C GLY A 282 -24.77 -7.86 38.28
N ILE A 283 -23.75 -8.26 39.02
CA ILE A 283 -23.83 -9.37 39.97
C ILE A 283 -23.62 -8.84 41.38
N ALA A 284 -24.54 -9.15 42.28
CA ALA A 284 -24.49 -8.71 43.68
C ALA A 284 -24.98 -9.80 44.63
N LEU A 285 -24.64 -9.66 45.91
CA LEU A 285 -25.24 -10.47 46.97
C LEU A 285 -26.51 -9.79 47.50
N VAL A 286 -27.63 -10.48 47.38
CA VAL A 286 -28.94 -10.02 47.88
C VAL A 286 -29.50 -11.10 48.79
N ALA A 287 -29.70 -10.77 50.08
CA ALA A 287 -30.18 -11.71 51.09
C ALA A 287 -29.40 -13.04 51.16
N GLY A 288 -28.08 -13.00 50.94
CA GLY A 288 -27.20 -14.18 50.96
C GLY A 288 -27.23 -15.03 49.68
N GLN A 289 -27.95 -14.59 48.64
CA GLN A 289 -27.96 -15.23 47.32
C GLN A 289 -27.12 -14.41 46.33
N ILE A 290 -26.42 -15.08 45.42
CA ILE A 290 -25.84 -14.44 44.25
C ILE A 290 -26.99 -14.11 43.31
N GLN A 291 -27.25 -12.82 43.14
CA GLN A 291 -28.21 -12.30 42.19
C GLN A 291 -27.46 -11.77 40.97
N VAL A 292 -27.74 -12.36 39.81
CA VAL A 292 -27.26 -11.93 38.50
C VAL A 292 -28.39 -11.18 37.81
N VAL A 293 -28.18 -9.89 37.54
CA VAL A 293 -29.08 -9.05 36.74
C VAL A 293 -28.39 -8.72 35.42
N GLY A 294 -28.88 -9.31 34.33
CA GLY A 294 -28.34 -9.08 32.99
C GLY A 294 -28.70 -7.69 32.43
N ASN A 295 -28.02 -7.29 31.36
CA ASN A 295 -28.45 -6.15 30.56
C ASN A 295 -29.82 -6.45 29.91
N THR A 296 -30.60 -5.40 29.64
CA THR A 296 -31.91 -5.53 28.98
C THR A 296 -31.75 -5.96 27.51
N GLY A 297 -32.84 -6.47 26.91
CA GLY A 297 -32.87 -6.97 25.53
C GLY A 297 -32.82 -8.49 25.46
N THR A 298 -33.66 -9.08 24.62
CA THR A 298 -33.75 -10.55 24.44
C THR A 298 -32.42 -11.21 24.05
N GLN A 299 -31.55 -10.52 23.30
CA GLN A 299 -30.21 -11.00 22.94
C GLN A 299 -29.18 -10.94 24.08
N ASN A 300 -29.51 -10.30 25.20
CA ASN A 300 -28.70 -10.25 26.43
C ASN A 300 -29.21 -11.21 27.51
N ASP A 301 -30.23 -12.02 27.22
CA ASP A 301 -30.84 -12.93 28.19
C ASP A 301 -29.84 -13.97 28.71
N ILE A 302 -29.60 -13.96 30.02
CA ILE A 302 -28.63 -14.85 30.68
C ILE A 302 -29.34 -16.11 31.16
N THR A 303 -28.68 -17.25 30.97
CA THR A 303 -29.07 -18.53 31.55
C THR A 303 -27.84 -19.21 32.13
N ILE A 304 -27.93 -19.60 33.40
CA ILE A 304 -26.91 -20.38 34.11
C ILE A 304 -27.55 -21.71 34.51
N THR A 305 -26.90 -22.80 34.15
CA THR A 305 -27.32 -24.17 34.44
C THR A 305 -26.29 -24.87 35.32
N SER A 306 -26.68 -25.99 35.93
CA SER A 306 -25.83 -26.74 36.86
C SER A 306 -24.51 -27.23 36.23
N GLY A 307 -24.36 -27.28 34.90
CA GLY A 307 -23.13 -27.71 34.24
C GLY A 307 -22.17 -26.58 33.86
N ASP A 308 -22.63 -25.33 33.94
CA ASP A 308 -21.88 -24.18 33.42
C ASP A 308 -20.74 -23.77 34.38
N LEU A 309 -20.79 -24.21 35.64
CA LEU A 309 -19.79 -23.97 36.67
C LEU A 309 -19.10 -25.27 37.05
N GLN A 310 -17.79 -25.32 36.83
CA GLN A 310 -16.98 -26.49 37.14
C GLN A 310 -15.77 -26.10 37.99
N SER A 311 -15.33 -27.01 38.87
CA SER A 311 -14.08 -26.93 39.61
C SER A 311 -13.24 -28.15 39.24
N ASN A 312 -12.06 -27.93 38.65
CA ASN A 312 -11.19 -28.99 38.13
C ASN A 312 -11.93 -30.04 37.25
N GLY A 313 -12.92 -29.60 36.48
CA GLY A 313 -13.74 -30.45 35.60
C GLY A 313 -14.91 -31.19 36.28
N ALA A 314 -15.10 -31.02 37.59
CA ALA A 314 -16.27 -31.50 38.30
C ALA A 314 -17.32 -30.39 38.45
N VAL A 315 -18.60 -30.72 38.31
CA VAL A 315 -19.69 -29.75 38.48
C VAL A 315 -19.72 -29.21 39.92
N VAL A 316 -19.73 -27.88 40.06
CA VAL A 316 -19.95 -27.23 41.35
C VAL A 316 -21.43 -27.42 41.74
N PRO A 317 -21.74 -27.98 42.92
CA PRO A 317 -23.11 -28.26 43.35
C PRO A 317 -23.81 -26.98 43.86
N LEU A 318 -23.91 -25.98 42.99
CA LEU A 318 -24.54 -24.68 43.22
C LEU A 318 -25.73 -24.53 42.26
N THR A 319 -26.93 -24.38 42.79
CA THR A 319 -28.14 -24.28 41.98
C THR A 319 -28.49 -22.82 41.68
N PHE A 320 -28.77 -22.52 40.42
CA PHE A 320 -29.31 -21.23 39.97
C PHE A 320 -30.75 -21.38 39.50
N THR A 321 -31.61 -20.45 39.92
CA THR A 321 -33.00 -20.35 39.49
C THR A 321 -33.21 -19.04 38.76
N LYS A 322 -33.69 -19.12 37.52
CA LYS A 322 -34.06 -17.96 36.72
C LYS A 322 -35.45 -17.47 37.13
N SER A 323 -35.52 -16.29 37.74
CA SER A 323 -36.78 -15.68 38.20
C SER A 323 -37.37 -14.72 37.17
N ALA A 324 -36.57 -14.21 36.24
CA ALA A 324 -37.05 -13.39 35.12
C ALA A 324 -36.18 -13.57 33.88
N SER A 325 -36.80 -13.47 32.71
CA SER A 325 -36.10 -13.40 31.41
C SER A 325 -35.95 -11.96 30.97
N SER A 326 -34.89 -11.68 30.21
CA SER A 326 -34.71 -10.37 29.59
C SER A 326 -35.78 -10.12 28.52
N ASN A 327 -36.25 -8.88 28.42
CA ASN A 327 -37.27 -8.48 27.46
C ASN A 327 -36.77 -7.38 26.50
N GLY A 328 -37.58 -7.09 25.48
CA GLY A 328 -37.34 -6.01 24.53
C GLY A 328 -36.70 -6.44 23.21
N GLU A 329 -36.98 -5.64 22.18
CA GLU A 329 -36.45 -5.79 20.83
C GLU A 329 -34.92 -5.66 20.86
N ALA A 330 -34.25 -6.65 20.28
CA ALA A 330 -32.80 -6.68 20.23
C ALA A 330 -32.28 -7.39 18.98
N ALA A 331 -31.11 -6.97 18.51
CA ALA A 331 -30.34 -7.61 17.47
C ALA A 331 -28.93 -7.87 17.97
N ALA A 332 -28.28 -8.90 17.44
CA ALA A 332 -26.87 -9.14 17.69
C ALA A 332 -26.18 -9.53 16.40
N THR A 333 -24.91 -9.19 16.31
CA THR A 333 -24.02 -9.57 15.22
C THR A 333 -22.63 -9.84 15.77
N GLU A 334 -21.92 -10.73 15.12
CA GLU A 334 -20.58 -11.17 15.50
C GLU A 334 -19.70 -11.05 14.27
N PHE A 335 -18.55 -10.41 14.45
CA PHE A 335 -17.66 -10.07 13.36
C PHE A 335 -16.21 -10.14 13.80
N ILE A 336 -15.35 -10.40 12.82
CA ILE A 336 -13.92 -10.56 13.02
C ILE A 336 -13.21 -9.27 12.60
N VAL A 337 -12.31 -8.80 13.45
CA VAL A 337 -11.33 -7.76 13.16
C VAL A 337 -9.93 -8.36 13.24
N TYR A 338 -8.92 -7.67 12.71
CA TYR A 338 -7.55 -8.17 12.63
C TYR A 338 -6.60 -7.30 13.44
N ASP A 339 -5.72 -7.91 14.24
CA ASP A 339 -4.67 -7.17 14.95
C ASP A 339 -3.49 -6.79 14.03
N SER A 340 -2.43 -6.18 14.58
CA SER A 340 -1.26 -5.77 13.78
C SER A 340 -0.43 -6.91 13.20
N LEU A 341 -0.62 -8.14 13.68
CA LEU A 341 0.02 -9.34 13.16
C LEU A 341 -0.92 -10.09 12.19
N GLY A 342 -2.15 -9.60 12.00
CA GLY A 342 -3.18 -10.21 11.18
C GLY A 342 -3.91 -11.36 11.88
N GLN A 343 -3.76 -11.52 13.21
CA GLN A 343 -4.55 -12.51 13.94
C GLN A 343 -6.00 -12.04 14.06
N THR A 344 -6.93 -12.99 13.98
CA THR A 344 -8.37 -12.74 14.12
C THR A 344 -8.72 -12.42 15.56
N VAL A 345 -9.52 -11.37 15.75
CA VAL A 345 -10.09 -10.93 17.02
C VAL A 345 -11.61 -10.89 16.83
N ASN A 346 -12.33 -11.62 17.66
CA ASN A 346 -13.77 -11.76 17.53
C ASN A 346 -14.49 -10.73 18.40
N VAL A 347 -15.39 -9.96 17.80
CA VAL A 347 -16.17 -8.92 18.47
C VAL A 347 -17.64 -9.16 18.23
N ARG A 348 -18.42 -9.15 19.30
CA ARG A 348 -19.87 -9.22 19.27
C ARG A 348 -20.47 -7.86 19.59
N MET A 349 -21.41 -7.43 18.77
CA MET A 349 -22.24 -6.26 19.02
C MET A 349 -23.68 -6.71 19.26
N THR A 350 -24.25 -6.32 20.40
CA THR A 350 -25.67 -6.50 20.70
C THR A 350 -26.34 -5.13 20.84
N SER A 351 -27.42 -4.88 20.11
CA SER A 351 -28.23 -3.68 20.23
C SER A 351 -29.61 -3.98 20.82
N VAL A 352 -30.11 -3.11 21.70
CA VAL A 352 -31.42 -3.23 22.34
C VAL A 352 -32.20 -1.92 22.23
N LEU A 353 -33.51 -2.01 21.99
CA LEU A 353 -34.40 -0.86 22.00
C LEU A 353 -34.61 -0.35 23.43
N GLU A 354 -34.01 0.80 23.75
CA GLU A 354 -34.01 1.39 25.09
C GLU A 354 -35.16 2.37 25.31
N SER A 355 -35.43 3.24 24.33
CA SER A 355 -36.50 4.23 24.46
C SER A 355 -37.11 4.61 23.11
N ARG A 356 -38.38 5.03 23.18
CA ARG A 356 -39.13 5.56 22.04
C ARG A 356 -39.90 6.79 22.50
N GLY A 357 -39.76 7.89 21.76
CA GLY A 357 -40.48 9.14 22.00
C GLY A 357 -40.88 9.82 20.69
N PRO A 358 -41.61 10.94 20.77
CA PRO A 358 -41.95 11.74 19.59
C PRO A 358 -40.68 12.24 18.92
N GLY A 359 -40.48 11.89 17.64
CA GLY A 359 -39.34 12.35 16.85
C GLY A 359 -38.01 11.64 17.10
N ALA A 360 -37.93 10.69 18.04
CA ALA A 360 -36.70 9.97 18.32
C ALA A 360 -36.94 8.54 18.84
N THR A 361 -36.19 7.58 18.30
CA THR A 361 -36.11 6.20 18.83
C THR A 361 -34.66 5.86 19.13
N THR A 362 -34.36 5.40 20.35
CA THR A 362 -32.98 5.15 20.78
C THR A 362 -32.75 3.68 21.10
N PHE A 363 -31.72 3.14 20.48
CA PHE A 363 -31.14 1.84 20.79
C PHE A 363 -29.84 2.02 21.56
N ARG A 364 -29.54 1.10 22.47
CA ARG A 364 -28.22 0.98 23.09
C ARG A 364 -27.49 -0.20 22.48
N TYR A 365 -26.21 -0.05 22.19
CA TYR A 365 -25.36 -1.16 21.82
C TYR A 365 -24.38 -1.53 22.95
N PHE A 366 -24.00 -2.79 22.99
CA PHE A 366 -22.96 -3.37 23.83
C PHE A 366 -21.98 -4.11 22.92
N LEU A 367 -20.69 -3.87 23.13
CA LEU A 367 -19.60 -4.54 22.44
C LEU A 367 -18.90 -5.46 23.43
N GLU A 368 -18.64 -6.68 22.99
CA GLU A 368 -17.98 -7.73 23.75
C GLU A 368 -16.92 -8.44 22.92
N SER A 369 -15.80 -8.80 23.53
CA SER A 369 -14.75 -9.62 22.92
C SER A 369 -14.04 -10.42 24.01
N ALA A 370 -13.91 -11.73 23.81
CA ALA A 370 -13.12 -12.58 24.70
C ALA A 370 -11.60 -12.45 24.48
N ASP A 371 -11.20 -11.79 23.38
CA ASP A 371 -9.81 -11.56 23.01
C ASP A 371 -9.23 -10.27 23.64
N ASP A 372 -10.01 -9.56 24.46
CA ASP A 372 -9.56 -8.44 25.27
C ASP A 372 -8.81 -8.95 26.51
N SER A 373 -7.58 -8.49 26.70
CA SER A 373 -6.72 -8.91 27.83
C SER A 373 -7.04 -8.22 29.15
N ARG A 374 -7.96 -7.23 29.15
CA ARG A 374 -8.49 -6.66 30.40
C ARG A 374 -9.38 -7.67 31.12
N PRO A 375 -9.61 -7.50 32.44
CA PRO A 375 -10.57 -8.32 33.15
C PRO A 375 -11.99 -8.17 32.57
N GLY A 376 -12.46 -9.21 31.88
CA GLY A 376 -13.81 -9.33 31.35
C GLY A 376 -13.95 -9.02 29.88
N VAL A 377 -15.06 -9.47 29.30
CA VAL A 377 -15.26 -9.44 27.85
C VAL A 377 -15.89 -8.14 27.34
N ALA A 378 -16.30 -7.22 28.21
CA ALA A 378 -16.98 -5.99 27.81
C ALA A 378 -15.99 -4.93 27.31
N VAL A 379 -16.11 -4.52 26.04
CA VAL A 379 -15.15 -3.58 25.40
C VAL A 379 -15.74 -2.20 25.07
N GLY A 380 -17.06 -2.04 25.13
CA GLY A 380 -17.71 -0.73 24.96
C GLY A 380 -19.24 -0.77 24.95
N THR A 381 -19.86 0.41 25.08
CA THR A 381 -21.31 0.64 24.93
C THR A 381 -21.57 2.06 24.45
N GLY A 382 -22.71 2.27 23.79
CA GLY A 382 -23.16 3.59 23.37
C GLY A 382 -24.60 3.59 22.88
N LEU A 383 -25.06 4.75 22.41
CA LEU A 383 -26.43 4.96 21.93
C LEU A 383 -26.48 5.17 20.42
N ILE A 384 -27.57 4.72 19.81
CA ILE A 384 -27.95 4.95 18.42
C ILE A 384 -29.34 5.57 18.45
N THR A 385 -29.46 6.85 18.14
CA THR A 385 -30.74 7.56 18.13
C THR A 385 -31.18 7.86 16.71
N PHE A 386 -32.33 7.32 16.30
CA PHE A 386 -32.94 7.57 15.01
C PHE A 386 -33.96 8.71 15.09
N ASP A 387 -34.05 9.53 14.04
CA ASP A 387 -35.16 10.47 13.83
C ASP A 387 -36.42 9.78 13.30
N SER A 388 -37.46 10.57 13.01
CA SER A 388 -38.72 10.11 12.42
C SER A 388 -38.57 9.51 11.02
N GLU A 389 -37.46 9.75 10.32
CA GLU A 389 -37.18 9.20 8.99
C GLU A 389 -36.35 7.91 9.08
N GLY A 390 -36.00 7.46 10.29
CA GLY A 390 -35.19 6.27 10.51
C GLY A 390 -33.70 6.48 10.24
N LYS A 391 -33.23 7.74 10.21
CA LYS A 391 -31.81 8.07 10.07
C LYS A 391 -31.20 8.37 11.43
N ILE A 392 -29.94 7.99 11.62
CA ILE A 392 -29.20 8.30 12.85
C ILE A 392 -29.01 9.81 13.00
N THR A 393 -29.27 10.29 14.21
CA THR A 393 -29.00 11.64 14.69
C THR A 393 -27.82 11.61 15.65
N GLY A 394 -26.98 12.66 15.63
CA GLY A 394 -25.79 12.74 16.48
C GLY A 394 -24.53 12.14 15.86
N ASN A 395 -23.59 11.70 16.70
CA ASN A 395 -22.30 11.19 16.26
C ASN A 395 -22.39 9.72 15.81
N THR A 396 -22.14 9.46 14.53
CA THR A 396 -22.13 8.10 13.97
C THR A 396 -20.80 7.39 14.14
N SER A 397 -19.70 8.12 14.40
CA SER A 397 -18.37 7.55 14.61
C SER A 397 -18.12 7.32 16.10
N GLN A 398 -17.92 6.06 16.48
CA GLN A 398 -17.72 5.61 17.85
C GLN A 398 -16.38 4.92 17.95
N ILE A 399 -15.63 5.11 19.04
CA ILE A 399 -14.34 4.43 19.23
C ILE A 399 -14.49 3.43 20.36
N PHE A 400 -14.04 2.19 20.11
CA PHE A 400 -13.83 1.20 21.17
C PHE A 400 -12.39 0.70 21.11
N THR A 401 -11.96 0.09 22.21
CA THR A 401 -10.55 -0.29 22.41
C THR A 401 -10.48 -1.68 22.99
N LEU A 402 -9.60 -2.50 22.44
CA LEU A 402 -9.20 -3.78 23.01
C LEU A 402 -7.73 -3.72 23.42
N GLU A 403 -7.41 -4.23 24.60
CA GLU A 403 -6.04 -4.48 25.01
C GLU A 403 -5.63 -5.87 24.53
N ARG A 404 -4.46 -5.96 23.92
CA ARG A 404 -3.84 -7.17 23.38
C ARG A 404 -2.51 -7.47 24.09
N ALA A 405 -2.40 -7.11 25.37
CA ALA A 405 -1.17 -7.10 26.15
C ALA A 405 -0.58 -8.50 26.41
N ASP A 406 -1.37 -9.55 26.23
CA ASP A 406 -1.01 -10.96 26.28
C ASP A 406 -0.47 -11.49 24.94
N THR A 407 -0.40 -10.65 23.90
CA THR A 407 0.11 -11.00 22.57
C THR A 407 1.30 -10.11 22.16
N ALA A 408 1.96 -10.46 21.06
CA ALA A 408 3.01 -9.63 20.47
C ALA A 408 2.47 -8.52 19.55
N ALA A 409 1.15 -8.38 19.42
CA ALA A 409 0.52 -7.36 18.61
C ALA A 409 0.59 -5.98 19.28
N VAL A 410 0.35 -4.92 18.50
CA VAL A 410 0.23 -3.55 19.02
C VAL A 410 -0.97 -3.48 19.97
N SER A 411 -0.72 -3.04 21.20
CA SER A 411 -1.72 -2.80 22.24
C SER A 411 -1.59 -1.36 22.77
N PRO A 412 -2.70 -0.63 22.98
CA PRO A 412 -4.08 -1.01 22.67
C PRO A 412 -4.40 -1.02 21.18
N MET A 413 -5.34 -1.89 20.78
CA MET A 413 -6.00 -1.86 19.48
C MET A 413 -7.21 -0.94 19.56
N GLN A 414 -7.12 0.24 18.95
CA GLN A 414 -8.24 1.18 18.83
C GLN A 414 -8.92 1.02 17.47
N ILE A 415 -10.25 0.92 17.49
CA ILE A 415 -11.09 0.76 16.31
C ILE A 415 -12.16 1.85 16.30
N GLU A 416 -12.21 2.59 15.20
CA GLU A 416 -13.30 3.51 14.89
C GLU A 416 -14.43 2.75 14.18
N MET A 417 -15.62 2.82 14.75
CA MET A 417 -16.84 2.18 14.28
C MET A 417 -17.80 3.23 13.75
N ASP A 418 -18.02 3.22 12.44
CA ASP A 418 -19.04 4.04 11.79
C ASP A 418 -20.38 3.31 11.76
N LEU A 419 -21.39 3.94 12.36
CA LEU A 419 -22.75 3.45 12.43
C LEU A 419 -23.66 4.02 11.33
N SER A 420 -23.13 4.88 10.45
CA SER A 420 -23.93 5.65 9.47
C SER A 420 -24.77 4.81 8.51
N GLN A 421 -24.43 3.53 8.30
CA GLN A 421 -25.15 2.60 7.43
C GLN A 421 -26.21 1.77 8.17
N ILE A 422 -26.42 1.99 9.48
CA ILE A 422 -27.55 1.42 10.21
C ILE A 422 -28.77 2.33 10.03
N SER A 423 -29.91 1.73 9.70
CA SER A 423 -31.19 2.43 9.59
C SER A 423 -32.19 2.01 10.67
N GLY A 424 -33.09 2.91 11.04
CA GLY A 424 -34.29 2.61 11.83
C GLY A 424 -35.47 2.18 10.95
N ILE A 425 -35.24 1.84 9.67
CA ILE A 425 -36.29 1.48 8.73
C ILE A 425 -36.33 -0.04 8.62
N SER A 426 -37.07 -0.68 9.52
CA SER A 426 -37.37 -2.11 9.45
C SER A 426 -38.85 -2.39 9.70
N SER A 427 -39.31 -3.55 9.24
CA SER A 427 -40.68 -4.05 9.43
C SER A 427 -40.73 -5.10 10.54
N ALA A 428 -41.92 -5.34 11.10
CA ALA A 428 -42.10 -6.38 12.11
C ALA A 428 -41.75 -7.79 11.59
N GLN A 429 -41.88 -8.03 10.28
CA GLN A 429 -41.53 -9.33 9.67
C GLN A 429 -40.01 -9.49 9.49
N SER A 430 -39.31 -8.39 9.20
CA SER A 430 -37.85 -8.38 9.04
C SER A 430 -37.11 -8.35 10.38
N GLY A 431 -37.72 -7.74 11.40
CA GLY A 431 -37.13 -7.58 12.73
C GLY A 431 -35.87 -6.70 12.72
N SER A 432 -35.16 -6.67 13.84
CA SER A 432 -33.84 -6.03 13.91
C SER A 432 -32.73 -6.96 13.43
N ALA A 433 -31.85 -6.47 12.57
CA ALA A 433 -30.67 -7.20 12.11
C ALA A 433 -29.48 -6.24 11.95
N LEU A 434 -28.29 -6.73 12.28
CA LEU A 434 -27.02 -6.01 12.18
C LEU A 434 -25.99 -6.87 11.46
N ASN A 435 -25.06 -6.22 10.77
CA ASN A 435 -23.92 -6.87 10.14
C ASN A 435 -22.72 -5.92 10.08
N LEU A 436 -21.51 -6.49 9.99
CA LEU A 436 -20.35 -5.75 9.53
C LEU A 436 -20.52 -5.51 8.02
N ALA A 437 -20.57 -4.24 7.61
CA ALA A 437 -20.70 -3.87 6.20
C ALA A 437 -19.34 -3.76 5.52
N ASN A 438 -18.35 -3.19 6.21
CA ASN A 438 -16.99 -3.06 5.70
C ASN A 438 -15.98 -2.97 6.85
N GLN A 439 -14.73 -3.35 6.58
CA GLN A 439 -13.58 -3.09 7.46
C GLN A 439 -12.32 -2.85 6.64
N ASN A 440 -11.33 -2.19 7.24
CA ASN A 440 -10.05 -1.96 6.60
C ASN A 440 -8.93 -2.92 7.05
N GLY A 441 -9.18 -3.85 7.97
CA GLY A 441 -8.19 -4.86 8.36
C GLY A 441 -8.16 -6.05 7.41
N SER A 442 -7.06 -6.79 7.42
CA SER A 442 -6.89 -8.00 6.63
C SER A 442 -6.01 -9.03 7.33
N GLU A 443 -6.22 -10.29 6.98
CA GLU A 443 -5.31 -11.38 7.27
C GLU A 443 -3.90 -11.11 6.69
N PRO A 444 -2.87 -11.83 7.16
CA PRO A 444 -1.56 -11.81 6.54
C PRO A 444 -1.64 -12.26 5.08
N GLY A 445 -0.99 -11.52 4.19
CA GLY A 445 -0.91 -11.85 2.78
C GLY A 445 0.51 -11.77 2.25
N THR A 446 0.77 -12.55 1.22
CA THR A 446 2.07 -12.65 0.54
C THR A 446 2.05 -11.84 -0.75
N LEU A 447 3.17 -11.22 -1.10
CA LEU A 447 3.28 -10.43 -2.34
C LEU A 447 3.20 -11.33 -3.57
N GLN A 448 2.11 -11.26 -4.34
CA GLN A 448 1.86 -12.13 -5.50
C GLN A 448 2.34 -11.50 -6.81
N SER A 449 2.04 -10.22 -7.01
CA SER A 449 2.35 -9.52 -8.25
C SER A 449 2.65 -8.05 -7.99
N PHE A 450 3.06 -7.34 -9.04
CA PHE A 450 3.27 -5.90 -8.96
C PHE A 450 2.85 -5.23 -10.27
N VAL A 451 2.51 -3.96 -10.18
CA VAL A 451 2.22 -3.09 -11.31
C VAL A 451 3.00 -1.80 -11.13
N ILE A 452 3.52 -1.27 -12.24
CA ILE A 452 4.18 0.04 -12.27
C ILE A 452 3.23 1.00 -12.97
N ASP A 453 2.89 2.13 -12.33
CA ASP A 453 2.02 3.14 -12.91
C ASP A 453 2.79 4.15 -13.80
N GLU A 454 2.06 5.11 -14.38
CA GLU A 454 2.64 6.11 -15.29
C GLU A 454 3.57 7.11 -14.58
N GLN A 455 3.40 7.26 -13.26
CA GLN A 455 4.22 8.06 -12.35
C GLN A 455 5.42 7.27 -11.81
N GLY A 456 5.60 6.03 -12.27
CA GLY A 456 6.69 5.12 -11.90
C GLY A 456 6.58 4.54 -10.50
N LEU A 457 5.44 4.68 -9.83
CA LEU A 457 5.19 4.05 -8.54
C LEU A 457 4.99 2.55 -8.78
N ILE A 458 5.77 1.75 -8.05
CA ILE A 458 5.71 0.30 -8.09
C ILE A 458 4.74 -0.13 -6.99
N ASN A 459 3.56 -0.59 -7.36
CA ASN A 459 2.55 -1.09 -6.43
C ASN A 459 2.59 -2.61 -6.41
N GLY A 460 2.87 -3.19 -5.24
CA GLY A 460 2.74 -4.60 -4.96
C GLY A 460 1.29 -4.99 -4.65
N ILE A 461 0.84 -6.10 -5.21
CA ILE A 461 -0.49 -6.68 -5.02
C ILE A 461 -0.32 -7.99 -4.26
N PHE A 462 -0.94 -8.07 -3.10
CA PHE A 462 -0.88 -9.21 -2.20
C PHE A 462 -2.10 -10.13 -2.40
N ASP A 463 -1.99 -11.41 -2.03
CA ASP A 463 -3.10 -12.38 -2.12
C ASP A 463 -4.30 -12.06 -1.21
N ASN A 464 -4.06 -11.36 -0.10
CA ASN A 464 -5.10 -10.80 0.77
C ASN A 464 -5.82 -9.56 0.18
N GLY A 465 -5.50 -9.19 -1.07
CA GLY A 465 -6.10 -8.05 -1.77
C GLY A 465 -5.52 -6.69 -1.39
N LEU A 466 -4.54 -6.64 -0.48
CA LEU A 466 -3.86 -5.38 -0.17
C LEU A 466 -2.98 -4.93 -1.34
N ILE A 467 -2.90 -3.60 -1.48
CA ILE A 467 -1.98 -2.94 -2.40
C ILE A 467 -1.06 -2.06 -1.56
N ARG A 468 0.25 -2.18 -1.78
CA ARG A 468 1.26 -1.33 -1.12
C ARG A 468 2.33 -0.87 -2.12
N PRO A 469 2.78 0.39 -2.04
CA PRO A 469 3.93 0.82 -2.82
C PRO A 469 5.19 0.10 -2.36
N LEU A 470 6.07 -0.28 -3.28
CA LEU A 470 7.35 -0.95 -3.05
C LEU A 470 8.54 -0.05 -3.40
N GLY A 471 8.28 1.11 -4.00
CA GLY A 471 9.27 2.08 -4.42
C GLY A 471 8.77 2.87 -5.63
N GLN A 472 9.56 3.84 -6.08
CA GLN A 472 9.24 4.67 -7.23
C GLN A 472 10.46 4.79 -8.16
N VAL A 473 10.25 4.52 -9.45
CA VAL A 473 11.25 4.73 -10.50
C VAL A 473 11.46 6.23 -10.70
N VAL A 474 12.72 6.64 -10.83
CA VAL A 474 13.09 8.03 -11.11
C VAL A 474 13.74 8.14 -12.48
N LEU A 475 13.67 9.34 -13.05
CA LEU A 475 14.42 9.68 -14.25
C LEU A 475 15.52 10.68 -13.92
N SER A 476 16.58 10.66 -14.74
CA SER A 476 17.57 11.72 -14.79
C SER A 476 17.40 12.53 -16.06
N ARG A 477 17.54 13.85 -15.93
CA ARG A 477 17.67 14.79 -17.05
C ARG A 477 19.04 15.44 -17.02
N PHE A 478 19.49 15.82 -18.20
CA PHE A 478 20.73 16.56 -18.38
C PHE A 478 20.43 17.87 -19.09
N ALA A 479 21.09 18.94 -18.69
CA ALA A 479 20.98 20.22 -19.37
C ALA A 479 21.48 20.14 -20.82
N ASN A 480 22.47 19.27 -21.06
CA ASN A 480 23.01 19.01 -22.38
C ASN A 480 23.22 17.50 -22.60
N ALA A 481 22.27 16.83 -23.26
CA ALA A 481 22.35 15.39 -23.53
C ALA A 481 23.48 15.03 -24.51
N ASP A 482 23.85 15.93 -25.42
CA ASP A 482 24.98 15.71 -26.36
C ASP A 482 26.34 15.64 -25.65
N GLY A 483 26.42 16.13 -24.41
CA GLY A 483 27.63 16.04 -23.59
C GLY A 483 27.83 14.69 -22.90
N LEU A 484 26.88 13.76 -23.04
CA LEU A 484 26.96 12.42 -22.43
C LEU A 484 27.96 11.54 -23.20
N LEU A 485 28.64 10.67 -22.46
CA LEU A 485 29.59 9.70 -23.01
C LEU A 485 28.94 8.31 -23.05
N GLU A 486 29.11 7.58 -24.14
CA GLU A 486 28.65 6.18 -24.22
C GLU A 486 29.46 5.31 -23.23
N ALA A 487 28.77 4.41 -22.52
CA ALA A 487 29.33 3.60 -21.45
C ALA A 487 29.23 2.09 -21.72
N GLY A 488 29.10 1.72 -23.00
CA GLY A 488 28.86 0.36 -23.45
C GLY A 488 27.36 0.00 -23.49
N GLY A 489 26.98 -0.86 -24.42
CA GLY A 489 25.57 -1.14 -24.70
C GLY A 489 24.82 0.14 -25.10
N THR A 490 23.63 0.33 -24.54
CA THR A 490 22.80 1.54 -24.73
C THR A 490 22.83 2.47 -23.50
N ALA A 491 23.87 2.36 -22.68
CA ALA A 491 24.05 3.17 -21.48
C ALA A 491 25.01 4.35 -21.74
N PHE A 492 24.80 5.42 -20.97
CA PHE A 492 25.53 6.67 -21.00
C PHE A 492 26.09 7.00 -19.62
N ARG A 493 27.14 7.82 -19.60
CA ARG A 493 27.77 8.40 -18.40
C ARG A 493 27.90 9.90 -18.57
N GLU A 494 28.04 10.57 -17.44
CA GLU A 494 28.23 12.02 -17.38
C GLU A 494 29.54 12.39 -18.06
N GLY A 495 29.48 13.38 -18.95
CA GLY A 495 30.66 14.03 -19.50
C GLY A 495 30.84 15.40 -18.87
N VAL A 496 32.02 15.99 -19.06
CA VAL A 496 32.31 17.33 -18.54
C VAL A 496 31.34 18.41 -19.05
N SER A 497 30.77 18.20 -20.24
CA SER A 497 29.86 19.15 -20.89
C SER A 497 28.38 18.75 -20.79
N SER A 498 28.01 17.64 -20.14
CA SER A 498 26.60 17.26 -19.97
C SER A 498 25.87 18.06 -18.90
N GLY A 499 26.65 18.65 -17.98
CA GLY A 499 26.14 19.18 -16.72
C GLY A 499 25.87 18.07 -15.71
N VAL A 500 25.46 18.47 -14.51
CA VAL A 500 25.11 17.55 -13.42
C VAL A 500 23.77 16.85 -13.69
N PRO A 501 23.60 15.57 -13.31
CA PRO A 501 22.35 14.86 -13.45
C PRO A 501 21.28 15.51 -12.58
N GLN A 502 20.12 15.79 -13.15
CA GLN A 502 18.94 16.26 -12.43
C GLN A 502 18.01 15.06 -12.23
N ILE A 503 18.04 14.48 -11.04
CA ILE A 503 17.13 13.40 -10.65
C ILE A 503 15.77 13.99 -10.36
N VAL A 504 14.75 13.50 -11.05
CA VAL A 504 13.40 14.05 -11.03
C VAL A 504 12.37 12.93 -11.02
N THR A 505 11.26 13.19 -10.34
CA THR A 505 10.07 12.35 -10.45
C THR A 505 9.43 12.52 -11.82
N LEU A 506 8.74 11.49 -12.25
CA LEU A 506 8.07 11.43 -13.55
C LEU A 506 6.98 12.51 -13.68
N GLY A 507 6.83 13.06 -14.87
CA GLY A 507 5.86 14.14 -15.16
C GLY A 507 6.15 15.49 -14.48
N SER A 508 7.23 15.60 -13.69
CA SER A 508 7.62 16.82 -12.98
C SER A 508 8.85 17.46 -13.61
N PHE A 509 8.98 18.79 -13.49
CA PHE A 509 10.15 19.54 -14.00
C PHE A 509 10.54 19.21 -15.45
N GLY A 510 9.56 18.96 -16.31
CA GLY A 510 9.77 18.64 -17.74
C GLY A 510 10.32 17.23 -18.00
N ALA A 511 10.31 16.34 -17.01
CA ALA A 511 10.52 14.91 -17.22
C ALA A 511 9.30 14.27 -17.88
N GLY A 512 9.55 13.27 -18.71
CA GLY A 512 8.53 12.41 -19.28
C GLY A 512 7.79 11.57 -18.23
N THR A 513 6.84 10.77 -18.70
CA THR A 513 6.16 9.73 -17.94
C THR A 513 6.70 8.34 -18.33
N ILE A 514 6.25 7.29 -17.65
CA ILE A 514 6.56 5.90 -18.02
C ILE A 514 5.32 5.24 -18.60
N ALA A 515 5.55 4.37 -19.59
CA ALA A 515 4.58 3.39 -20.04
C ALA A 515 5.06 1.99 -19.60
N SER A 516 4.30 1.39 -18.70
CA SER A 516 4.55 0.03 -18.19
C SER A 516 4.18 -1.03 -19.22
N GLY A 517 4.93 -2.13 -19.25
CA GLY A 517 4.75 -3.22 -20.21
C GLY A 517 5.07 -2.80 -21.65
N LYS A 518 5.96 -1.83 -21.83
CA LYS A 518 6.41 -1.34 -23.14
C LYS A 518 7.91 -1.20 -23.19
N ILE A 519 8.47 -1.25 -24.40
CA ILE A 519 9.88 -0.99 -24.67
C ILE A 519 9.98 0.07 -25.77
N GLU A 520 10.92 0.99 -25.62
CA GLU A 520 11.27 1.94 -26.68
C GLU A 520 12.20 1.28 -27.70
N LEU A 521 11.82 1.32 -28.98
CA LEU A 521 12.63 0.84 -30.10
C LEU A 521 13.70 1.87 -30.48
N SER A 522 14.65 1.44 -31.31
CA SER A 522 15.62 2.33 -31.93
C SER A 522 14.91 3.46 -32.70
N ASN A 523 15.41 4.70 -32.61
CA ASN A 523 14.92 5.80 -33.44
C ASN A 523 15.59 5.85 -34.83
N THR A 524 16.39 4.84 -35.19
CA THR A 524 16.97 4.71 -36.53
C THR A 524 15.91 4.43 -37.59
N ASP A 525 15.79 5.33 -38.58
CA ASP A 525 15.06 5.05 -39.82
C ASP A 525 15.98 4.37 -40.85
N ILE A 526 15.80 3.05 -41.04
CA ILE A 526 16.62 2.26 -41.96
C ILE A 526 16.52 2.78 -43.40
N GLY A 527 15.33 3.16 -43.85
CA GLY A 527 15.10 3.61 -45.22
C GLY A 527 15.87 4.89 -45.51
N ARG A 528 15.79 5.86 -44.59
CA ARG A 528 16.54 7.12 -44.70
C ARG A 528 18.04 6.91 -44.61
N ASN A 529 18.53 6.12 -43.63
CA ASN A 529 19.95 5.85 -43.47
C ASN A 529 20.54 5.13 -44.70
N LEU A 530 19.80 4.22 -45.35
CA LEU A 530 20.24 3.55 -46.58
C LEU A 530 20.36 4.53 -47.77
N VAL A 531 19.42 5.46 -47.91
CA VAL A 531 19.50 6.51 -48.94
C VAL A 531 20.72 7.40 -48.68
N ASP A 532 20.90 7.85 -47.44
CA ASP A 532 22.05 8.69 -47.06
C ASP A 532 23.37 7.94 -47.23
N LEU A 533 23.40 6.62 -47.02
CA LEU A 533 24.56 5.77 -47.27
C LEU A 533 24.90 5.69 -48.76
N ILE A 534 23.89 5.57 -49.62
CA ILE A 534 24.07 5.61 -51.08
C ILE A 534 24.61 6.97 -51.51
N VAL A 535 24.10 8.07 -50.95
CA VAL A 535 24.60 9.43 -51.24
C VAL A 535 26.04 9.59 -50.78
N ALA A 536 26.37 9.18 -49.55
CA ALA A 536 27.73 9.25 -49.01
C ALA A 536 28.73 8.41 -49.84
N SER A 537 28.34 7.19 -50.23
CA SER A 537 29.18 6.33 -51.09
C SER A 537 29.35 6.88 -52.50
N THR A 538 28.34 7.56 -53.04
CA THR A 538 28.41 8.25 -54.34
C THR A 538 29.35 9.46 -54.26
N ASN A 539 29.25 10.25 -53.19
CA ASN A 539 30.15 11.38 -52.93
C ASN A 539 31.60 10.93 -52.73
N TYR A 540 31.81 9.82 -52.01
CA TYR A 540 33.12 9.20 -51.86
C TYR A 540 33.70 8.83 -53.25
N ARG A 541 32.95 8.11 -54.09
CA ARG A 541 33.38 7.78 -55.47
C ARG A 541 33.62 9.02 -56.33
N GLY A 542 32.80 10.06 -56.16
CA GLY A 542 32.97 11.36 -56.83
C GLY A 542 34.30 12.03 -56.48
N ASN A 543 34.63 12.11 -55.19
CA ASN A 543 35.90 12.66 -54.72
C ASN A 543 37.10 11.82 -55.19
N ALA A 544 36.98 10.49 -55.23
CA ALA A 544 38.03 9.62 -55.77
C ALA A 544 38.27 9.86 -57.27
N ARG A 545 37.23 10.13 -58.06
CA ARG A 545 37.37 10.48 -59.49
C ARG A 545 38.08 11.80 -59.71
N VAL A 546 37.90 12.79 -58.83
CA VAL A 546 38.65 14.06 -58.92
C VAL A 546 40.15 13.80 -58.75
N ILE A 547 40.53 12.89 -57.85
CA ILE A 547 41.94 12.50 -57.67
C ILE A 547 42.50 11.88 -58.94
N SER A 548 41.78 10.93 -59.57
CA SER A 548 42.25 10.34 -60.84
C SER A 548 42.36 11.39 -61.95
N SER A 549 41.39 12.29 -62.09
CA SER A 549 41.47 13.35 -63.11
C SER A 549 42.62 14.32 -62.88
N VAL A 550 42.94 14.66 -61.62
CA VAL A 550 44.12 15.48 -61.32
C VAL A 550 45.41 14.70 -61.62
N GLN A 551 45.47 13.39 -61.34
CA GLN A 551 46.62 12.56 -61.71
C GLN A 551 46.86 12.56 -63.22
N ASP A 552 45.80 12.40 -64.02
CA ASP A 552 45.89 12.44 -65.48
C ASP A 552 46.41 13.80 -65.97
N LEU A 553 45.87 14.92 -65.45
CA LEU A 553 46.34 16.27 -65.78
C LEU A 553 47.80 16.52 -65.35
N THR A 554 48.23 15.98 -64.21
CA THR A 554 49.63 16.09 -63.78
C THR A 554 50.57 15.28 -64.67
N ASN A 555 50.13 14.11 -65.15
CA ASN A 555 50.89 13.28 -66.07
C ASN A 555 51.03 13.97 -67.44
N GLU A 556 49.96 14.56 -67.96
CA GLU A 556 50.01 15.36 -69.20
C GLU A 556 50.93 16.58 -69.07
N LEU A 557 50.87 17.30 -67.95
CA LEU A 557 51.77 18.43 -67.68
C LEU A 557 53.24 17.99 -67.63
N LEU A 558 53.52 16.83 -67.06
CA LEU A 558 54.87 16.29 -66.97
C LEU A 558 55.41 15.82 -68.33
N LEU A 559 54.51 15.40 -69.24
CA LEU A 559 54.81 15.07 -70.64
C LEU A 559 55.05 16.31 -71.50
N LEU A 560 54.32 17.41 -71.26
CA LEU A 560 54.49 18.72 -71.93
C LEU A 560 55.72 19.50 -71.47
N GLY A 561 56.22 19.21 -70.26
CA GLY A 561 57.39 19.85 -69.67
C GLY A 561 58.74 19.20 -70.05
N ARG A 562 58.74 18.20 -70.93
CA ARG A 562 59.93 17.61 -71.57
C ARG A 562 59.99 18.05 -73.01
#